data_AF-A0A1W1C3M2-F1
#
_entry.id   AF-A0A1W1C3M2-F1
#
_cell.length_a   1.000
_cell.length_b   1.000
_cell.length_c   1.000
_cell.angle_alpha   90.00
_cell.angle_beta   90.00
_cell.angle_gamma   90.00
#
_symmetry.space_group_name_H-M   'P 1'
#
loop_
_entity.id
_entity.type
_entity.pdbx_description
1 polymer ?
#
loop_
_entity_poly.entity_id
_entity_poly.type
_entity_poly.pdbx_seq_one_letter_code
_entity_poly.pdbx_strand_id
1 'polypeptide(L)'
;MYKESLIYTAKNDGIKEGQIEGLKEGKAKGKKEGKIEGLKKGKEQGRKNREIEIAKVSIKQNIDMKTISLITGLTIDEIKSLK
;
A
#
# COMPACT_ATOMS: atom_id res chain seq x y z
N MET A 1 39.09 -36.34 15.30
CA MET A 1 38.08 -36.20 16.38
C MET A 1 37.80 -34.75 16.80
N TYR A 2 38.64 -34.04 17.58
CA TYR A 2 38.27 -32.69 18.06
C TYR A 2 38.11 -31.62 16.96
N LYS A 3 39.00 -31.60 15.94
CA LYS A 3 38.93 -30.64 14.82
C LYS A 3 37.70 -30.83 13.93
N GLU A 4 37.32 -32.08 13.65
CA GLU A 4 36.14 -32.39 12.81
C GLU A 4 34.83 -32.02 13.52
N SER A 5 34.77 -32.24 14.84
CA SER A 5 33.62 -31.84 15.66
C SER A 5 33.43 -30.32 15.68
N LEU A 6 34.52 -29.54 15.77
CA LEU A 6 34.49 -28.08 15.74
C LEU A 6 34.07 -27.52 14.38
N ILE A 7 34.52 -28.12 13.28
CA ILE A 7 34.10 -27.72 11.93
C ILE A 7 32.61 -28.03 11.72
N TYR A 8 32.14 -29.17 12.24
CA TYR A 8 30.73 -29.55 12.18
C TYR A 8 29.83 -28.59 12.97
N THR A 9 30.22 -28.18 14.17
CA THR A 9 29.47 -27.18 14.95
C THR A 9 29.48 -25.82 14.27
N ALA A 10 30.64 -25.33 13.83
CA ALA A 10 30.74 -24.04 13.13
C ALA A 10 29.88 -23.99 11.85
N LYS A 11 29.84 -25.08 11.08
CA LYS A 11 28.98 -25.17 9.89
C LYS A 11 27.49 -25.14 10.26
N ASN A 12 27.09 -25.88 11.29
CA ASN A 12 25.70 -25.90 11.74
C ASN A 12 25.26 -24.57 12.33
N ASP A 13 26.13 -23.89 13.07
CA ASP A 13 25.85 -22.59 13.65
C ASP A 13 25.75 -21.53 12.54
N GLY A 14 26.65 -21.54 11.55
CA GLY A 14 26.54 -20.66 10.38
C GLY A 14 25.26 -20.89 9.56
N ILE A 15 24.82 -22.14 9.39
CA ILE A 15 23.54 -22.45 8.71
C ILE A 15 22.35 -21.93 9.54
N LYS A 16 22.35 -22.15 10.85
CA LYS A 16 21.29 -21.67 11.74
C LYS A 16 21.22 -20.14 11.75
N GLU A 17 22.36 -19.47 11.87
CA GLU A 17 22.45 -18.01 11.85
C GLU A 17 21.95 -17.45 10.52
N GLY A 18 22.40 -18.01 9.40
CA GLY A 18 21.94 -17.60 8.06
C GLY A 18 20.44 -17.80 7.86
N GLN A 19 19.86 -18.89 8.37
CA GLN A 19 18.41 -19.11 8.33
C GLN A 19 17.65 -18.11 9.20
N ILE A 20 18.14 -17.82 10.41
CA ILE A 20 17.53 -16.87 11.33
C ILE A 20 17.57 -15.45 10.74
N GLU A 21 18.70 -15.05 10.19
CA GLU A 21 18.89 -13.74 9.57
C GLU A 21 18.04 -13.60 8.31
N GLY A 22 18.08 -14.59 7.41
CA GLY A 22 17.25 -14.60 6.20
C GLY A 22 15.75 -14.52 6.50
N LEU A 23 15.27 -15.23 7.54
CA LEU A 23 13.87 -15.16 7.96
C LEU A 23 13.51 -13.80 8.56
N LYS A 24 14.39 -13.21 9.38
CA LYS A 24 14.20 -11.89 9.98
C LYS A 24 14.15 -10.82 8.89
N GLU A 25 15.10 -10.83 7.97
CA GLU A 25 15.13 -9.89 6.85
C GLU A 25 13.90 -10.02 5.94
N GLY A 26 13.55 -11.25 5.55
CA GLY A 26 12.39 -11.51 4.71
C GLY A 26 11.08 -10.99 5.33
N LYS A 27 10.87 -11.24 6.63
CA LYS A 27 9.72 -10.71 7.38
C LYS A 27 9.73 -9.19 7.46
N ALA A 28 10.90 -8.58 7.72
CA ALA A 28 11.01 -7.13 7.82
C ALA A 28 10.74 -6.43 6.47
N LYS A 29 11.32 -6.95 5.38
CA LYS A 29 11.10 -6.45 4.01
C LYS A 29 9.64 -6.58 3.61
N GLY A 30 9.04 -7.78 3.75
CA GLY A 30 7.64 -8.01 3.40
C GLY A 30 6.66 -7.13 4.19
N LYS A 31 6.88 -6.93 5.50
CA LYS A 31 6.04 -6.03 6.31
C LYS A 31 6.17 -4.57 5.86
N LYS A 32 7.38 -4.12 5.52
CA LYS A 32 7.62 -2.75 5.07
C LYS A 32 6.96 -2.49 3.71
N GLU A 33 7.16 -3.38 2.76
CA GLU A 33 6.57 -3.30 1.42
C GLU A 33 5.04 -3.32 1.48
N GLY A 34 4.45 -4.30 2.18
CA GLY A 34 3.01 -4.39 2.35
C GLY A 34 2.38 -3.16 3.01
N LYS A 35 3.06 -2.56 4.00
CA LYS A 35 2.59 -1.31 4.63
C LYS A 35 2.63 -0.12 3.66
N ILE A 36 3.70 0.01 2.87
CA ILE A 36 3.84 1.11 1.90
C ILE A 36 2.77 0.99 0.82
N GLU A 37 2.60 -0.21 0.26
CA GLU A 37 1.61 -0.46 -0.79
C GLU A 37 0.18 -0.23 -0.28
N GLY A 38 -0.15 -0.75 0.90
CA GLY A 38 -1.45 -0.56 1.54
C GLY A 38 -1.75 0.91 1.82
N LEU A 39 -0.78 1.68 2.34
CA LEU A 39 -0.94 3.12 2.58
C LEU A 39 -1.13 3.90 1.28
N LYS A 40 -0.39 3.57 0.22
CA LYS A 40 -0.52 4.23 -1.08
C LYS A 40 -1.90 3.98 -1.69
N LYS A 41 -2.31 2.70 -1.75
CA LYS A 41 -3.63 2.29 -2.26
C LYS A 41 -4.76 2.92 -1.44
N GLY A 42 -4.66 2.89 -0.11
CA GLY A 42 -5.67 3.48 0.78
C GLY A 42 -5.82 4.99 0.62
N LYS A 43 -4.70 5.72 0.49
CA LYS A 43 -4.74 7.17 0.26
C LYS A 43 -5.35 7.53 -1.09
N GLU A 44 -5.01 6.81 -2.15
CA GLU A 44 -5.56 7.04 -3.48
C GLU A 44 -7.07 6.74 -3.52
N GLN A 45 -7.49 5.60 -2.96
CA GLN A 45 -8.90 5.25 -2.87
C GLN A 45 -9.68 6.26 -2.03
N GLY A 46 -9.13 6.71 -0.90
CA GLY A 46 -9.75 7.72 -0.05
C GLY A 46 -9.93 9.07 -0.75
N ARG A 47 -8.94 9.49 -1.56
CA ARG A 47 -9.05 10.70 -2.39
C ARG A 47 -10.17 10.59 -3.42
N LYS A 48 -10.17 9.51 -4.21
CA LYS A 48 -11.23 9.26 -5.22
C LYS A 48 -12.62 9.20 -4.59
N ASN A 49 -12.75 8.49 -3.47
CA ASN A 49 -14.03 8.42 -2.75
C ASN A 49 -14.50 9.80 -2.29
N ARG A 50 -13.60 10.63 -1.75
CA ARG A 50 -13.91 12.00 -1.33
C ARG A 50 -14.34 12.88 -2.51
N GLU A 51 -13.65 12.79 -3.64
CA GLU A 51 -13.98 13.55 -4.86
C GLU A 51 -15.39 13.18 -5.36
N ILE A 52 -15.73 11.89 -5.37
CA ILE A 52 -17.05 11.38 -5.72
C ILE A 52 -18.13 11.86 -4.75
N GLU A 53 -17.86 11.81 -3.43
CA GLU A 53 -18.81 12.29 -2.43
C GLU A 53 -19.11 13.78 -2.57
N ILE A 54 -18.07 14.60 -2.77
CA ILE A 54 -18.22 16.04 -3.01
C ILE A 54 -19.07 16.24 -4.27
N ALA A 55 -18.76 15.56 -5.38
CA ALA A 55 -19.52 15.68 -6.61
C ALA A 55 -21.00 15.32 -6.41
N LYS A 56 -21.31 14.23 -5.70
CA LYS A 56 -22.69 13.83 -5.38
C LYS A 56 -23.43 14.87 -4.56
N VAL A 57 -22.79 15.44 -3.54
CA VAL A 57 -23.38 16.50 -2.72
C VAL A 57 -23.61 17.76 -3.56
N SER A 58 -22.66 18.14 -4.40
CA SER A 58 -22.77 19.31 -5.27
C SER A 58 -23.88 19.17 -6.32
N ILE A 59 -24.07 17.98 -6.90
CA ILE A 59 -25.19 17.68 -7.81
C ILE A 59 -26.53 17.89 -7.09
N LYS A 60 -26.66 17.40 -5.84
CA LYS A 60 -27.87 17.58 -5.02
C LYS A 60 -28.17 19.06 -4.72
N GLN A 61 -27.13 19.89 -4.66
CA GLN A 61 -27.26 21.33 -4.46
C GLN A 61 -27.51 22.11 -5.77
N ASN A 62 -27.70 21.43 -6.91
CA ASN A 62 -27.85 22.03 -8.23
C ASN A 62 -26.67 22.93 -8.65
N ILE A 63 -25.45 22.63 -8.16
CA ILE A 63 -24.22 23.30 -8.61
C ILE A 63 -23.94 22.89 -10.06
N ASP A 64 -23.41 23.81 -10.86
CA ASP A 64 -23.10 23.53 -12.26
C ASP A 64 -21.98 22.49 -12.43
N MET A 65 -22.07 21.67 -13.47
CA MET A 65 -21.13 20.57 -13.71
C MET A 65 -19.69 21.03 -13.98
N LYS A 66 -19.47 22.23 -14.56
CA LYS A 66 -18.13 22.76 -14.79
C LYS A 66 -17.48 23.16 -13.47
N THR A 67 -18.23 23.77 -12.56
CA THR A 67 -17.75 24.10 -11.21
C THR A 67 -17.47 22.84 -10.41
N ILE A 68 -18.33 21.82 -10.49
CA ILE A 68 -18.06 20.52 -9.85
C ILE A 68 -16.77 19.92 -10.39
N SER A 69 -16.59 19.92 -11.71
CA SER A 69 -15.38 19.43 -12.38
C SER A 69 -14.12 20.17 -11.93
N LEU A 70 -14.19 21.49 -11.77
CA LEU A 70 -13.09 22.31 -11.27
C LEU A 70 -12.74 21.98 -9.80
N ILE A 71 -13.73 21.74 -8.95
CA ILE A 71 -13.53 21.49 -7.51
C ILE A 71 -13.03 20.06 -7.24
N THR A 72 -13.60 19.07 -7.93
CA THR A 72 -13.31 17.65 -7.65
C THR A 72 -12.24 17.06 -8.55
N GLY A 73 -11.89 17.73 -9.65
CA GLY A 73 -10.98 17.19 -10.66
C GLY A 73 -11.59 16.07 -11.50
N LEU A 74 -12.87 15.74 -11.30
CA LEU A 74 -13.59 14.77 -12.12
C LEU A 74 -13.95 15.38 -13.46
N THR A 75 -13.94 14.55 -14.51
CA THR A 75 -14.43 14.92 -15.82
C THR A 75 -15.95 15.11 -15.81
N ILE A 76 -16.46 15.87 -16.78
CA ILE A 76 -17.90 16.08 -16.94
C ILE A 76 -18.64 14.74 -17.13
N ASP A 77 -18.02 13.78 -17.82
CA ASP A 77 -18.63 12.47 -18.06
C ASP A 77 -18.68 11.61 -16.78
N GLU A 78 -17.62 11.65 -15.96
CA GLU A 78 -17.65 11.04 -14.62
C GLU A 78 -18.76 11.67 -13.76
N ILE A 79 -18.89 13.00 -13.76
CA ILE A 79 -19.94 13.70 -13.00
C ILE A 79 -21.33 13.31 -13.51
N LYS A 80 -21.54 13.19 -14.82
CA LYS A 80 -22.81 12.71 -15.40
C LYS A 80 -23.14 11.28 -14.96
N SER A 81 -22.14 10.43 -14.81
CA SER A 81 -22.34 9.04 -14.33
C SER A 81 -22.73 8.94 -12.85
N LEU A 82 -22.54 10.03 -12.08
CA LEU A 82 -22.91 10.11 -10.66
C LEU A 82 -24.34 10.62 -10.42
N LYS A 83 -25.02 11.09 -11.48
CA LYS A 83 -26.40 11.57 -11.44
C LYS A 83 -27.37 10.40 -11.51
#